data_AF-A0A2N8K8E6-F1
#
_entry.id   AF-A0A2N8K8E6-F1
#
_cell.length_a   1.000
_cell.length_b   1.000
_cell.length_c   1.000
_cell.angle_alpha   90.00
_cell.angle_beta   90.00
_cell.angle_gamma   90.00
#
_symmetry.space_group_name_H-M   'P 1'
#
loop_
_entity.id
_entity.type
_entity.pdbx_description
1 polymer ?
#
loop_
_entity_poly.entity_id
_entity_poly.type
_entity_poly.pdbx_seq_one_letter_code
_entity_poly.pdbx_strand_id
1 'polypeptide(L)'
;ASGFRVTALSSRPENIHGLQGFVNIDEAALHKNVAHVLESATALLIWGGRIRVWSTHRGKKNAFNELVSDVRAGRYGKKAGVIRIGFDDAVGNGLYERVCFMAGRPATPEGKRDWYESIRAAYGPRKAAMREELDVIPRDGQGTAIPTVWLERAMPEVRPVLRLVFDDDFPRRSEAEREAWCEKWMAVHLAPVLDAAMEGFTGRWAVGMDFARHRHFSIIKPARITTELARDVPFLVEMANAPTRQQEQILWFLLDRLERWTFAGDASGPGQTLMEYTGDRYGRAELNEDTGAYYGGPVHEVVLSRAWYGQWMSKYIGLFEDGFIALPRDASLEDDHRAVEYIDGIPMVPKIERKDLKDADLVRHGDGAIAGALMNFAATNPADREIDFMSTGVKRNSYAVEADVGRITDTGWGTVSGSLDMGGF
;
A
#
# COMPACT_ATOMS: atom_id res chain seq x y z
N ALA A 1 13.03 -52.44 33.38
CA ALA A 1 12.40 -51.25 32.75
C ALA A 1 13.47 -50.19 32.53
N SER A 2 13.33 -49.32 31.52
CA SER A 2 14.39 -48.42 31.03
C SER A 2 14.71 -47.19 31.91
N GLY A 3 14.03 -47.00 33.04
CA GLY A 3 14.26 -45.87 33.96
C GLY A 3 13.75 -44.50 33.49
N PHE A 4 13.30 -44.39 32.23
CA PHE A 4 12.71 -43.16 31.70
C PHE A 4 11.27 -42.95 32.16
N ARG A 5 10.88 -41.69 32.38
CA ARG A 5 9.52 -41.27 32.75
C ARG A 5 9.01 -40.21 31.78
N VAL A 6 7.76 -40.35 31.33
CA VAL A 6 7.02 -39.32 30.59
C VAL A 6 6.00 -38.69 31.53
N THR A 7 6.00 -37.36 31.63
CA THR A 7 5.07 -36.61 32.48
C THR A 7 4.31 -35.60 31.62
N ALA A 8 2.98 -35.64 31.69
CA ALA A 8 2.13 -34.63 31.05
C ALA A 8 1.90 -33.46 32.02
N LEU A 9 2.10 -32.24 31.54
CA LEU A 9 1.97 -31.00 32.33
C LEU A 9 1.05 -30.03 31.59
N SER A 10 0.38 -29.15 32.32
CA SER A 10 -0.33 -28.03 31.69
C SER A 10 0.66 -26.96 31.22
N SER A 11 0.25 -26.14 30.26
CA SER A 11 1.05 -25.06 29.64
C SER A 11 1.32 -23.86 30.56
N ARG A 12 1.23 -24.04 31.87
CA ARG A 12 1.63 -23.04 32.87
C ARG A 12 3.17 -23.04 32.98
N PRO A 13 3.84 -21.91 32.75
CA PRO A 13 5.31 -21.82 32.76
C PRO A 13 5.94 -22.41 34.03
N GLU A 14 5.26 -22.24 35.17
CA GLU A 14 5.76 -22.63 36.50
C GLU A 14 5.97 -24.14 36.64
N ASN A 15 5.21 -24.95 35.89
CA ASN A 15 5.28 -26.41 35.99
C ASN A 15 6.56 -27.00 35.40
N ILE A 16 7.26 -26.23 34.56
CA ILE A 16 8.46 -26.70 33.84
C ILE A 16 9.71 -26.52 34.71
N HIS A 17 9.68 -25.58 35.67
CA HIS A 17 10.81 -25.30 36.53
C HIS A 17 11.17 -26.50 37.42
N GLY A 18 12.47 -26.76 37.57
CA GLY A 18 13.00 -27.85 38.39
C GLY A 18 12.99 -29.23 37.73
N LEU A 19 12.43 -29.36 36.52
CA LEU A 19 12.53 -30.57 35.72
C LEU A 19 13.83 -30.60 34.90
N GLN A 20 14.15 -31.75 34.31
CA GLN A 20 15.28 -31.93 33.39
C GLN A 20 14.91 -32.94 32.29
N GLY A 21 15.49 -32.81 31.10
CA GLY A 21 15.35 -33.77 30.00
C GLY A 21 14.73 -33.21 28.72
N PHE A 22 13.87 -34.01 28.06
CA PHE A 22 13.24 -33.67 26.79
C PHE A 22 11.89 -32.98 26.99
N VAL A 23 11.77 -31.75 26.49
CA VAL A 23 10.53 -30.96 26.57
C VAL A 23 9.84 -30.95 25.22
N ASN A 24 8.58 -31.34 25.21
CA ASN A 24 7.71 -31.32 24.04
C ASN A 24 6.56 -30.35 24.31
N ILE A 25 6.50 -29.28 23.54
CA ILE A 25 5.47 -28.26 23.64
C ILE A 25 4.52 -28.48 22.48
N ASP A 26 3.33 -28.98 22.79
CA ASP A 26 2.27 -29.25 21.83
C ASP A 26 1.29 -28.08 21.76
N GLU A 27 0.73 -27.82 20.58
CA GLU A 27 -0.19 -26.72 20.29
C GLU A 27 0.29 -25.35 20.80
N ALA A 28 1.60 -25.08 20.64
CA ALA A 28 2.26 -23.94 21.27
C ALA A 28 1.59 -22.58 20.98
N ALA A 29 1.12 -22.34 19.76
CA ALA A 29 0.48 -21.07 19.39
C ALA A 29 -0.89 -20.85 20.05
N LEU A 30 -1.51 -21.89 20.61
CA LEU A 30 -2.77 -21.82 21.35
C LEU A 30 -2.57 -21.48 22.83
N HIS A 31 -1.34 -21.54 23.35
CA HIS A 31 -1.07 -21.25 24.76
C HIS A 31 -1.34 -19.78 25.09
N LYS A 32 -1.85 -19.52 26.29
CA LYS A 32 -2.17 -18.14 26.72
C LYS A 32 -0.94 -17.24 26.79
N ASN A 33 0.21 -17.80 27.18
CA ASN A 33 1.46 -17.06 27.29
C ASN A 33 2.61 -17.86 26.65
N VAL A 34 2.57 -17.95 25.32
CA VAL A 34 3.54 -18.72 24.52
C VAL A 34 4.98 -18.29 24.83
N ALA A 35 5.23 -16.99 24.94
CA ALA A 35 6.57 -16.44 25.21
C ALA A 35 7.16 -16.96 26.54
N HIS A 36 6.40 -16.86 27.64
CA HIS A 36 6.90 -17.35 28.95
C HIS A 36 7.09 -18.87 28.99
N VAL A 37 6.25 -19.64 28.27
CA VAL A 37 6.42 -21.10 28.19
C VAL A 37 7.73 -21.44 27.47
N LEU A 38 8.03 -20.74 26.37
CA LEU A 38 9.28 -20.91 25.62
C LEU A 38 10.50 -20.47 26.44
N GLU A 39 10.42 -19.35 27.15
CA GLU A 39 11.47 -18.86 28.05
C GLU A 39 11.78 -19.90 29.14
N SER A 40 10.74 -20.41 29.81
CA SER A 40 10.87 -21.40 30.89
C SER A 40 11.45 -22.73 30.37
N ALA A 41 11.06 -23.15 29.17
CA ALA A 41 11.62 -24.34 28.54
C ALA A 41 13.11 -24.15 28.17
N THR A 42 13.50 -22.96 27.69
CA THR A 42 14.86 -22.67 27.22
C THR A 42 15.92 -22.87 28.32
N ALA A 43 15.57 -22.60 29.58
CA ALA A 43 16.46 -22.83 30.73
C ALA A 43 16.94 -24.28 30.85
N LEU A 44 16.18 -25.26 30.34
CA LEU A 44 16.53 -26.68 30.41
C LEU A 44 17.63 -27.09 29.42
N LEU A 45 17.88 -26.28 28.39
CA LEU A 45 18.97 -26.54 27.43
C LEU A 45 20.34 -26.47 28.09
N ILE A 46 20.48 -25.71 29.18
CA ILE A 46 21.73 -25.56 29.94
C ILE A 46 22.24 -26.93 30.43
N TRP A 47 21.34 -27.81 30.83
CA TRP A 47 21.67 -29.13 31.39
C TRP A 47 21.64 -30.27 30.35
N GLY A 48 21.79 -29.93 29.06
CA GLY A 48 21.84 -30.91 27.97
C GLY A 48 20.47 -31.43 27.52
N GLY A 49 19.38 -30.73 27.85
CA GLY A 49 18.03 -31.06 27.39
C GLY A 49 17.82 -30.81 25.89
N ARG A 50 16.67 -31.27 25.38
CA ARG A 50 16.19 -30.97 24.01
C ARG A 50 14.77 -30.46 24.07
N ILE A 51 14.49 -29.39 23.33
CA ILE A 51 13.15 -28.80 23.20
C ILE A 51 12.62 -29.12 21.80
N ARG A 52 11.35 -29.55 21.72
CA ARG A 52 10.59 -29.67 20.47
C ARG A 52 9.28 -28.92 20.62
N VAL A 53 8.97 -28.08 19.65
CA VAL A 53 7.77 -27.22 19.65
C VAL A 53 6.96 -27.54 18.39
N TRP A 54 5.67 -27.79 18.55
CA TRP A 54 4.77 -28.23 17.49
C TRP A 54 3.49 -27.40 17.59
N SER A 55 3.02 -26.83 16.48
CA SER A 55 1.79 -26.05 16.43
C SER A 55 1.45 -25.71 14.99
N THR A 56 0.16 -25.51 14.69
CA THR A 56 -0.24 -24.66 13.56
C THR A 56 0.03 -23.18 13.87
N HIS A 57 0.01 -22.32 12.85
CA HIS A 57 0.22 -20.89 13.09
C HIS A 57 -1.02 -20.22 13.67
N ARG A 58 -0.83 -19.07 14.33
CA ARG A 58 -1.94 -18.24 14.86
C ARG A 58 -1.63 -16.76 14.67
N GLY A 59 -1.48 -16.36 13.41
CA GLY A 59 -1.08 -15.03 13.00
C GLY A 59 0.44 -14.79 13.09
N LYS A 60 0.92 -13.80 12.32
CA LYS A 60 2.33 -13.39 12.29
C LYS A 60 2.84 -12.75 13.58
N LYS A 61 1.96 -12.15 14.39
CA LYS A 61 2.32 -11.51 15.67
C LYS A 61 2.41 -12.49 16.85
N ASN A 62 2.13 -13.78 16.65
CA ASN A 62 2.20 -14.78 17.72
C ASN A 62 3.66 -15.17 17.99
N ALA A 63 4.05 -15.30 19.25
CA ALA A 63 5.43 -15.64 19.63
C ALA A 63 5.92 -16.98 19.06
N PHE A 64 5.02 -17.92 18.73
CA PHE A 64 5.38 -19.13 17.99
C PHE A 64 5.86 -18.80 16.56
N ASN A 65 5.18 -17.88 15.86
CA ASN A 65 5.61 -17.45 14.52
C ASN A 65 6.93 -16.67 14.56
N GLU A 66 7.13 -15.86 15.60
CA GLU A 66 8.39 -15.16 15.85
C GLU A 66 9.53 -16.16 16.08
N LEU A 67 9.35 -17.17 16.95
CA LEU A 67 10.33 -18.26 17.15
C LEU A 67 10.70 -18.94 15.82
N VAL A 68 9.70 -19.29 15.00
CA VAL A 68 9.93 -19.93 13.69
C VAL A 68 10.74 -19.02 12.77
N SER A 69 10.42 -17.74 12.73
CA SER A 69 11.11 -16.74 11.91
C SER A 69 12.56 -16.55 12.36
N ASP A 70 12.80 -16.50 13.66
CA ASP A 70 14.10 -16.28 14.25
C ASP A 70 15.03 -17.48 14.08
N VAL A 71 14.50 -18.71 14.18
CA VAL A 71 15.26 -19.93 13.89
C VAL A 71 15.63 -19.99 12.40
N ARG A 72 14.70 -19.63 11.49
CA ARG A 72 14.99 -19.55 10.05
C ARG A 72 16.02 -18.48 9.71
N ALA A 73 16.00 -17.36 10.43
CA ALA A 73 17.00 -16.29 10.32
C ALA A 73 18.35 -16.64 10.97
N GLY A 74 18.49 -17.83 11.55
CA GLY A 74 19.75 -18.30 12.13
C GLY A 74 20.08 -17.70 13.50
N ARG A 75 19.17 -16.96 14.14
CA ARG A 75 19.42 -16.28 15.43
C ARG A 75 19.66 -17.26 16.58
N TYR A 76 19.10 -18.47 16.48
CA TYR A 76 19.29 -19.57 17.43
C TYR A 76 20.48 -20.49 17.10
N GLY A 77 21.27 -20.16 16.08
CA GLY A 77 22.46 -20.91 15.68
C GLY A 77 22.16 -22.29 15.07
N LYS A 78 23.23 -23.05 14.78
CA LYS A 78 23.17 -24.33 14.03
C LYS A 78 22.45 -25.48 14.77
N LYS A 79 22.15 -25.31 16.07
CA LYS A 79 21.49 -26.34 16.89
C LYS A 79 19.97 -26.27 16.83
N ALA A 80 19.40 -25.21 16.24
CA ALA A 80 17.97 -25.05 16.04
C ALA A 80 17.61 -25.29 14.57
N GLY A 81 16.43 -25.85 14.33
CA GLY A 81 15.90 -26.10 12.99
C GLY A 81 14.38 -26.05 12.99
N VAL A 82 13.82 -25.67 11.84
CA VAL A 82 12.37 -25.65 11.60
C VAL A 82 12.02 -26.71 10.58
N ILE A 83 10.99 -27.49 10.87
CA ILE A 83 10.36 -28.41 9.91
C ILE A 83 8.95 -27.88 9.66
N ARG A 84 8.58 -27.75 8.38
CA ARG A 84 7.22 -27.41 7.96
C ARG A 84 6.59 -28.65 7.35
N ILE A 85 5.43 -29.04 7.85
CA ILE A 85 4.64 -30.17 7.36
C ILE A 85 3.21 -29.64 7.18
N GLY A 86 2.78 -29.48 5.93
CA GLY A 86 1.41 -29.11 5.60
C GLY A 86 0.47 -30.31 5.51
N PHE A 87 -0.81 -30.03 5.36
CA PHE A 87 -1.85 -31.04 5.16
C PHE A 87 -1.59 -31.88 3.91
N ASP A 88 -1.13 -31.26 2.82
CA ASP A 88 -0.81 -31.96 1.57
C ASP A 88 0.35 -32.94 1.77
N ASP A 89 1.37 -32.55 2.55
CA ASP A 89 2.47 -33.44 2.91
C ASP A 89 1.96 -34.64 3.70
N ALA A 90 1.07 -34.43 4.67
CA ALA A 90 0.48 -35.50 5.46
C ALA A 90 -0.39 -36.45 4.61
N VAL A 91 -1.20 -35.89 3.70
CA VAL A 91 -2.04 -36.64 2.75
C VAL A 91 -1.16 -37.47 1.80
N GLY A 92 -0.08 -36.89 1.30
CA GLY A 92 0.93 -37.58 0.47
C GLY A 92 1.62 -38.73 1.22
N ASN A 93 1.83 -38.57 2.53
CA ASN A 93 2.47 -39.58 3.40
C ASN A 93 1.50 -40.60 4.02
N GLY A 94 0.25 -40.68 3.54
CA GLY A 94 -0.66 -41.77 3.94
C GLY A 94 -1.69 -41.42 5.02
N LEU A 95 -1.95 -40.13 5.29
CA LEU A 95 -2.91 -39.72 6.33
C LEU A 95 -4.32 -40.29 6.07
N TYR A 96 -4.80 -40.24 4.82
CA TYR A 96 -6.12 -40.77 4.47
C TYR A 96 -6.21 -42.27 4.68
N GLU A 97 -5.17 -43.00 4.28
CA GLU A 97 -5.03 -44.43 4.42
C GLU A 97 -5.07 -44.83 5.90
N ARG A 98 -4.42 -44.05 6.77
CA ARG A 98 -4.47 -44.22 8.22
C ARG A 98 -5.88 -43.99 8.77
N VAL A 99 -6.59 -42.95 8.30
CA VAL A 99 -7.98 -42.67 8.69
C VAL A 99 -8.89 -43.84 8.29
N CYS A 100 -8.75 -44.35 7.08
CA CYS A 100 -9.53 -45.50 6.59
C CYS A 100 -9.24 -46.78 7.38
N PHE A 101 -7.97 -47.05 7.68
CA PHE A 101 -7.58 -48.18 8.53
C PHE A 101 -8.22 -48.11 9.91
N MET A 102 -8.18 -46.94 10.56
CA MET A 102 -8.80 -46.74 11.89
C MET A 102 -10.32 -46.91 11.86
N ALA A 103 -10.96 -46.57 10.74
CA ALA A 103 -12.40 -46.72 10.52
C ALA A 103 -12.79 -48.11 9.98
N GLY A 104 -11.84 -49.02 9.74
CA GLY A 104 -12.10 -50.35 9.20
C GLY A 104 -12.64 -50.37 7.76
N ARG A 105 -12.40 -49.32 6.97
CA ARG A 105 -12.87 -49.20 5.58
C ARG A 105 -11.71 -49.27 4.58
N PRO A 106 -11.90 -49.79 3.36
CA PRO A 106 -10.87 -49.78 2.34
C PRO A 106 -10.57 -48.35 1.89
N ALA A 107 -9.29 -48.03 1.70
CA ALA A 107 -8.85 -46.75 1.12
C ALA A 107 -8.92 -46.83 -0.40
N THR A 108 -9.66 -45.92 -1.04
CA THR A 108 -9.74 -45.81 -2.50
C THR A 108 -9.24 -44.43 -2.97
N PRO A 109 -8.72 -44.31 -4.21
CA PRO A 109 -8.31 -43.01 -4.76
C PRO A 109 -9.43 -41.99 -4.80
N GLU A 110 -10.65 -42.40 -5.18
CA GLU A 110 -11.83 -41.52 -5.24
C GLU A 110 -12.20 -41.06 -3.83
N GLY A 111 -12.23 -41.98 -2.87
CA GLY A 111 -12.53 -41.66 -1.48
C GLY A 111 -11.47 -40.74 -0.86
N LYS A 112 -10.21 -40.81 -1.30
CA LYS A 112 -9.14 -39.91 -0.86
C LYS A 112 -9.37 -38.49 -1.36
N ARG A 113 -9.72 -38.33 -2.64
CA ARG A 113 -10.03 -37.03 -3.25
C ARG A 113 -11.24 -36.40 -2.56
N ASP A 114 -12.34 -37.13 -2.46
CA ASP A 114 -13.58 -36.61 -1.90
C ASP A 114 -13.40 -36.24 -0.41
N TRP A 115 -12.64 -37.05 0.35
CA TRP A 115 -12.27 -36.72 1.73
C TRP A 115 -11.42 -35.46 1.81
N TYR A 116 -10.37 -35.35 1.00
CA TYR A 116 -9.49 -34.18 0.94
C TYR A 116 -10.26 -32.89 0.64
N GLU A 117 -11.12 -32.91 -0.38
CA GLU A 117 -11.96 -31.78 -0.76
C GLU A 117 -12.95 -31.42 0.36
N SER A 118 -13.55 -32.42 1.02
CA SER A 118 -14.48 -32.19 2.13
C SER A 118 -13.83 -31.50 3.32
N ILE A 119 -12.59 -31.88 3.68
CA ILE A 119 -11.85 -31.28 4.80
C ILE A 119 -11.54 -29.81 4.50
N ARG A 120 -11.09 -29.50 3.27
CA ARG A 120 -10.83 -28.12 2.85
C ARG A 120 -12.13 -27.31 2.76
N ALA A 121 -13.21 -27.90 2.23
CA ALA A 121 -14.52 -27.26 2.12
C ALA A 121 -15.17 -26.97 3.48
N ALA A 122 -14.89 -27.76 4.52
CA ALA A 122 -15.42 -27.56 5.88
C ALA A 122 -15.06 -26.19 6.49
N TYR A 123 -14.00 -25.52 6.01
CA TYR A 123 -13.65 -24.16 6.43
C TYR A 123 -14.55 -23.08 5.81
N GLY A 124 -15.32 -23.42 4.77
CA GLY A 124 -16.27 -22.54 4.09
C GLY A 124 -15.61 -21.30 3.48
N PRO A 125 -16.14 -20.09 3.68
CA PRO A 125 -15.58 -18.86 3.11
C PRO A 125 -14.25 -18.44 3.78
N ARG A 126 -13.90 -19.03 4.92
CA ARG A 126 -12.69 -18.68 5.69
C ARG A 126 -11.47 -19.35 5.03
N LYS A 127 -11.01 -18.82 3.90
CA LYS A 127 -9.82 -19.35 3.21
C LYS A 127 -8.53 -19.09 3.99
N ALA A 128 -8.41 -17.93 4.65
CA ALA A 128 -7.28 -17.62 5.52
C ALA A 128 -7.24 -18.54 6.75
N ALA A 129 -8.38 -18.65 7.44
CA ALA A 129 -8.92 -19.89 8.03
C ALA A 129 -8.09 -21.17 7.84
N MET A 130 -8.46 -21.81 6.73
CA MET A 130 -7.93 -23.06 6.21
C MET A 130 -6.43 -23.01 5.95
N ARG A 131 -5.90 -21.96 5.30
CA ARG A 131 -4.47 -21.88 4.96
C ARG A 131 -3.57 -21.85 6.19
N GLU A 132 -4.03 -21.19 7.25
CA GLU A 132 -3.28 -21.14 8.50
C GLU A 132 -3.20 -22.50 9.19
N GLU A 133 -4.31 -23.22 9.20
CA GLU A 133 -4.44 -24.49 9.91
C GLU A 133 -3.88 -25.66 9.08
N LEU A 134 -4.26 -25.76 7.81
CA LEU A 134 -3.90 -26.87 6.93
C LEU A 134 -2.57 -26.63 6.21
N ASP A 135 -2.35 -25.43 5.69
CA ASP A 135 -1.18 -25.15 4.84
C ASP A 135 0.01 -24.60 5.65
N VAL A 136 -0.16 -24.41 6.97
CA VAL A 136 0.86 -23.86 7.88
C VAL A 136 1.39 -22.53 7.34
N ILE A 137 0.47 -21.64 6.98
CA ILE A 137 0.77 -20.28 6.50
C ILE A 137 0.24 -19.28 7.54
N PRO A 138 1.11 -18.56 8.27
CA PRO A 138 0.66 -17.63 9.29
C PRO A 138 -0.16 -16.53 8.63
N ARG A 139 -1.34 -16.22 9.18
CA ARG A 139 -2.11 -15.08 8.69
C ARG A 139 -1.38 -13.79 9.01
N ASP A 140 -1.44 -12.84 8.09
CA ASP A 140 -1.24 -11.45 8.46
C ASP A 140 -2.19 -11.15 9.63
N GLY A 141 -1.64 -10.64 10.74
CA GLY A 141 -2.46 -10.35 11.91
C GLY A 141 -3.63 -9.44 11.51
N GLN A 142 -4.74 -9.49 12.24
CA GLN A 142 -5.78 -8.46 12.19
C GLN A 142 -5.21 -7.10 12.67
N GLY A 143 -4.32 -6.53 11.89
CA GLY A 143 -3.66 -5.27 12.14
C GLY A 143 -3.87 -4.39 10.92
N THR A 144 -4.51 -3.25 11.16
CA THR A 144 -4.59 -2.15 10.20
C THR A 144 -3.19 -1.85 9.66
N ALA A 145 -3.05 -1.73 8.34
CA ALA A 145 -1.76 -1.46 7.71
C ALA A 145 -1.22 -0.07 8.08
N ILE A 146 -2.11 0.85 8.46
CA ILE A 146 -1.79 2.20 8.93
C ILE A 146 -2.27 2.36 10.38
N PRO A 147 -1.36 2.38 11.37
CA PRO A 147 -1.70 2.64 12.77
C PRO A 147 -2.46 3.95 12.98
N THR A 148 -3.45 3.94 13.87
CA THR A 148 -4.27 5.12 14.21
C THR A 148 -3.44 6.34 14.61
N VAL A 149 -2.37 6.15 15.39
CA VAL A 149 -1.49 7.25 15.82
C VAL A 149 -0.85 7.96 14.62
N TRP A 150 -0.54 7.23 13.55
CA TRP A 150 0.00 7.84 12.34
C TRP A 150 -1.09 8.61 11.57
N LEU A 151 -2.33 8.11 11.53
CA LEU A 151 -3.46 8.80 10.93
C LEU A 151 -3.78 10.10 11.67
N GLU A 152 -3.86 10.06 13.00
CA GLU A 152 -4.12 11.24 13.84
C GLU A 152 -3.05 12.32 13.65
N ARG A 153 -1.78 11.92 13.53
CA ARG A 153 -0.66 12.83 13.23
C ARG A 153 -0.74 13.40 11.82
N ALA A 154 -1.10 12.58 10.84
CA ALA A 154 -1.28 12.99 9.46
C ALA A 154 -2.53 13.85 9.24
N MET A 155 -3.46 13.93 10.20
CA MET A 155 -4.68 14.73 10.13
C MET A 155 -4.64 15.88 11.15
N PRO A 156 -3.69 16.83 11.06
CA PRO A 156 -3.44 17.80 12.12
C PRO A 156 -4.64 18.72 12.39
N GLU A 157 -5.40 19.08 11.35
CA GLU A 157 -6.44 20.10 11.44
C GLU A 157 -7.62 19.80 10.51
N VAL A 158 -8.76 20.44 10.78
CA VAL A 158 -9.95 20.36 9.91
C VAL A 158 -9.70 21.19 8.66
N ARG A 159 -9.89 20.57 7.49
CA ARG A 159 -9.76 21.20 6.18
C ARG A 159 -10.97 20.86 5.31
N PRO A 160 -11.25 21.61 4.23
CA PRO A 160 -12.43 21.37 3.40
C PRO A 160 -12.48 19.95 2.83
N VAL A 161 -13.63 19.31 2.99
CA VAL A 161 -14.00 18.06 2.33
C VAL A 161 -15.30 18.30 1.56
N LEU A 162 -15.18 18.50 0.25
CA LEU A 162 -16.30 18.84 -0.62
C LEU A 162 -17.04 17.58 -1.02
N ARG A 163 -18.23 17.37 -0.45
CA ARG A 163 -19.06 16.19 -0.69
C ARG A 163 -20.18 16.51 -1.65
N LEU A 164 -20.25 15.76 -2.73
CA LEU A 164 -21.24 15.90 -3.77
C LEU A 164 -21.96 14.57 -3.99
N VAL A 165 -23.23 14.53 -3.65
CA VAL A 165 -24.10 13.36 -3.88
C VAL A 165 -25.11 13.72 -4.94
N PHE A 166 -25.12 12.98 -6.04
CA PHE A 166 -26.09 13.17 -7.11
C PHE A 166 -27.36 12.36 -6.84
N ASP A 167 -28.51 12.97 -7.05
CA ASP A 167 -29.80 12.30 -6.95
C ASP A 167 -30.02 11.29 -8.09
N ASP A 168 -30.84 10.26 -7.85
CA ASP A 168 -31.10 9.19 -8.84
C ASP A 168 -31.81 9.68 -10.10
N ASP A 169 -32.50 10.83 -10.03
CA ASP A 169 -33.16 11.46 -11.17
C ASP A 169 -32.20 12.35 -11.97
N PHE A 170 -31.00 12.63 -11.47
CA PHE A 170 -30.03 13.52 -12.09
C PHE A 170 -29.65 13.07 -13.51
N PRO A 171 -29.40 11.78 -13.79
CA PRO A 171 -29.10 11.32 -15.15
C PRO A 171 -30.26 11.50 -16.14
N ARG A 172 -31.50 11.74 -15.68
CA ARG A 172 -32.68 11.96 -16.55
C ARG A 172 -32.73 13.39 -17.11
N ARG A 173 -31.96 14.32 -16.53
CA ARG A 173 -31.86 15.70 -17.02
C ARG A 173 -31.09 15.74 -18.33
N SER A 174 -31.37 16.75 -19.15
CA SER A 174 -30.62 16.96 -20.39
C SER A 174 -29.13 17.18 -20.11
N GLU A 175 -28.28 16.90 -21.08
CA GLU A 175 -26.83 17.08 -20.94
C GLU A 175 -26.46 18.52 -20.57
N ALA A 176 -27.04 19.51 -21.27
CA ALA A 176 -26.84 20.93 -20.98
C ALA A 176 -27.27 21.32 -19.56
N GLU A 177 -28.37 20.78 -19.04
CA GLU A 177 -28.81 21.04 -17.66
C GLU A 177 -27.84 20.43 -16.64
N ARG A 178 -27.33 19.22 -16.90
CA ARG A 178 -26.35 18.56 -16.01
C ARG A 178 -25.03 19.33 -15.99
N GLU A 179 -24.56 19.78 -17.15
CA GLU A 179 -23.34 20.60 -17.29
C GLU A 179 -23.49 21.93 -16.54
N ALA A 180 -24.54 22.70 -16.81
CA ALA A 180 -24.77 24.00 -16.18
C ALA A 180 -24.97 23.88 -14.66
N TRP A 181 -25.62 22.81 -14.19
CA TRP A 181 -25.75 22.53 -12.76
C TRP A 181 -24.39 22.28 -12.11
N CYS A 182 -23.55 21.47 -12.75
CA CYS A 182 -22.21 21.15 -12.26
C CYS A 182 -21.28 22.39 -12.29
N GLU A 183 -21.36 23.22 -13.34
CA GLU A 183 -20.68 24.52 -13.42
C GLU A 183 -21.01 25.41 -12.23
N LYS A 184 -22.30 25.54 -11.92
CA LYS A 184 -22.76 26.32 -10.77
C LYS A 184 -22.21 25.74 -9.47
N TRP A 185 -22.24 24.42 -9.29
CA TRP A 185 -21.70 23.78 -8.10
C TRP A 185 -20.20 24.04 -7.95
N MET A 186 -19.43 23.89 -9.03
CA MET A 186 -17.99 24.16 -9.02
C MET A 186 -17.70 25.63 -8.71
N ALA A 187 -18.42 26.57 -9.31
CA ALA A 187 -18.24 27.99 -9.06
C ALA A 187 -18.52 28.38 -7.59
N VAL A 188 -19.50 27.75 -6.95
CA VAL A 188 -19.91 28.07 -5.57
C VAL A 188 -19.05 27.34 -4.53
N HIS A 189 -18.63 26.10 -4.79
CA HIS A 189 -18.02 25.24 -3.78
C HIS A 189 -16.55 24.91 -4.06
N LEU A 190 -16.21 24.54 -5.30
CA LEU A 190 -14.86 24.10 -5.65
C LEU A 190 -13.91 25.27 -5.92
N ALA A 191 -14.34 26.26 -6.69
CA ALA A 191 -13.51 27.39 -7.09
C ALA A 191 -12.94 28.14 -5.88
N PRO A 192 -13.73 28.54 -4.86
CA PRO A 192 -13.19 29.30 -3.73
C PRO A 192 -12.17 28.49 -2.90
N VAL A 193 -12.39 27.18 -2.76
CA VAL A 193 -11.46 26.29 -2.04
C VAL A 193 -10.19 26.07 -2.83
N LEU A 194 -10.30 25.90 -4.16
CA LEU A 194 -9.15 25.75 -5.04
C LEU A 194 -8.32 27.04 -5.10
N ASP A 195 -8.96 28.20 -5.21
CA ASP A 195 -8.27 29.50 -5.22
C ASP A 195 -7.51 29.74 -3.90
N ALA A 196 -8.15 29.49 -2.75
CA ALA A 196 -7.48 29.53 -1.45
C ALA A 196 -6.35 28.50 -1.33
N ALA A 197 -6.51 27.33 -1.97
CA ALA A 197 -5.47 26.31 -2.02
C ALA A 197 -4.32 26.67 -2.98
N MET A 198 -4.50 27.57 -3.94
CA MET A 198 -3.43 28.05 -4.83
C MET A 198 -2.77 29.33 -4.32
N GLU A 199 -3.45 30.09 -3.47
CA GLU A 199 -2.95 31.37 -2.96
C GLU A 199 -1.55 31.24 -2.35
N GLY A 200 -0.59 31.96 -2.94
CA GLY A 200 0.81 31.98 -2.49
C GLY A 200 1.62 30.71 -2.76
N PHE A 201 1.05 29.66 -3.39
CA PHE A 201 1.74 28.41 -3.68
C PHE A 201 2.19 28.32 -5.14
N THR A 202 3.50 28.17 -5.36
CA THR A 202 4.14 28.08 -6.70
C THR A 202 4.82 26.74 -6.96
N GLY A 203 4.68 25.80 -6.01
CA GLY A 203 5.27 24.47 -6.06
C GLY A 203 4.59 23.53 -7.05
N ARG A 204 5.01 22.27 -7.04
CA ARG A 204 4.36 21.22 -7.86
C ARG A 204 3.10 20.72 -7.17
N TRP A 205 2.10 20.38 -7.97
CA TRP A 205 0.92 19.67 -7.51
C TRP A 205 0.98 18.20 -7.91
N ALA A 206 0.54 17.33 -7.02
CA ALA A 206 0.26 15.94 -7.33
C ALA A 206 -1.22 15.66 -7.09
N VAL A 207 -1.91 15.09 -8.07
CA VAL A 207 -3.35 14.85 -7.98
C VAL A 207 -3.60 13.36 -8.17
N GLY A 208 -4.30 12.75 -7.23
CA GLY A 208 -4.78 11.38 -7.31
C GLY A 208 -6.29 11.34 -7.49
N MET A 209 -6.80 10.43 -8.33
CA MET A 209 -8.25 10.16 -8.41
C MET A 209 -8.55 8.67 -8.36
N ASP A 210 -9.35 8.25 -7.38
CA ASP A 210 -10.01 6.94 -7.40
C ASP A 210 -11.40 7.08 -8.06
N PHE A 211 -11.69 6.25 -9.06
CA PHE A 211 -12.92 6.34 -9.85
C PHE A 211 -13.96 5.32 -9.38
N ALA A 212 -15.17 5.80 -9.15
CA ALA A 212 -16.33 4.98 -8.81
C ALA A 212 -17.60 5.46 -9.52
N ARG A 213 -18.38 4.51 -10.03
CA ARG A 213 -19.66 4.81 -10.70
C ARG A 213 -20.89 4.55 -9.83
N HIS A 214 -20.92 3.42 -9.12
CA HIS A 214 -22.09 2.98 -8.36
C HIS A 214 -21.70 2.62 -6.92
N ARG A 215 -22.49 3.11 -5.95
CA ARG A 215 -22.42 2.79 -4.51
C ARG A 215 -21.13 3.16 -3.75
N HIS A 216 -20.03 3.42 -4.46
CA HIS A 216 -18.76 3.88 -3.93
C HIS A 216 -18.52 5.36 -4.24
N PHE A 217 -17.51 5.94 -3.59
CA PHE A 217 -17.15 7.35 -3.76
C PHE A 217 -16.02 7.49 -4.76
N SER A 218 -16.20 8.37 -5.75
CA SER A 218 -15.05 8.88 -6.51
C SER A 218 -14.38 9.97 -5.70
N ILE A 219 -13.06 9.89 -5.53
CA ILE A 219 -12.32 10.83 -4.69
C ILE A 219 -11.19 11.46 -5.49
N ILE A 220 -11.18 12.79 -5.57
CA ILE A 220 -10.07 13.58 -6.10
C ILE A 220 -9.29 14.18 -4.94
N LYS A 221 -7.99 13.93 -4.90
CA LYS A 221 -7.08 14.36 -3.85
C LYS A 221 -5.90 15.16 -4.42
N PRO A 222 -6.01 16.50 -4.50
CA PRO A 222 -4.89 17.36 -4.84
C PRO A 222 -3.96 17.53 -3.64
N ALA A 223 -2.65 17.45 -3.88
CA ALA A 223 -1.62 17.67 -2.89
C ALA A 223 -0.61 18.69 -3.40
N ARG A 224 -0.29 19.67 -2.55
CA ARG A 224 0.86 20.54 -2.69
C ARG A 224 2.10 19.74 -2.32
N ILE A 225 3.10 19.75 -3.19
CA ILE A 225 4.42 19.22 -2.85
C ILE A 225 5.24 20.36 -2.25
N THR A 226 5.45 20.27 -0.93
CA THR A 226 6.22 21.26 -0.15
C THR A 226 7.70 21.24 -0.52
N THR A 227 8.45 22.24 -0.04
CA THR A 227 9.91 22.32 -0.20
C THR A 227 10.62 21.13 0.44
N GLU A 228 10.06 20.57 1.51
CA GLU A 228 10.54 19.37 2.20
C GLU A 228 10.04 18.08 1.54
N LEU A 229 9.40 18.16 0.37
CA LEU A 229 8.82 17.03 -0.37
C LEU A 229 7.68 16.31 0.37
N ALA A 230 7.11 16.91 1.43
CA ALA A 230 5.89 16.44 2.07
C ALA A 230 4.67 16.70 1.18
N ARG A 231 3.66 15.83 1.31
CA ARG A 231 2.37 15.91 0.63
C ARG A 231 1.39 16.65 1.52
N ASP A 232 1.14 17.92 1.23
CA ASP A 232 0.13 18.71 1.93
C ASP A 232 -1.18 18.70 1.13
N VAL A 233 -2.21 18.03 1.64
CA VAL A 233 -3.54 17.95 1.00
C VAL A 233 -4.44 19.05 1.57
N PRO A 234 -4.65 20.17 0.86
CA PRO A 234 -5.42 21.30 1.38
C PRO A 234 -6.92 21.03 1.42
N PHE A 235 -7.44 20.16 0.54
CA PHE A 235 -8.84 19.76 0.49
C PHE A 235 -8.99 18.45 -0.27
N LEU A 236 -10.20 17.88 -0.29
CA LEU A 236 -10.56 16.76 -1.15
C LEU A 236 -11.99 16.90 -1.68
N VAL A 237 -12.26 16.27 -2.82
CA VAL A 237 -13.60 16.20 -3.44
C VAL A 237 -14.07 14.76 -3.41
N GLU A 238 -15.20 14.50 -2.74
CA GLU A 238 -15.87 13.20 -2.72
C GLU A 238 -17.17 13.27 -3.54
N MET A 239 -17.33 12.37 -4.49
CA MET A 239 -18.49 12.31 -5.35
C MET A 239 -19.17 10.95 -5.23
N ALA A 240 -20.46 10.93 -4.91
CA ALA A 240 -21.29 9.72 -4.87
C ALA A 240 -22.38 9.77 -5.93
N ASN A 241 -22.66 8.62 -6.54
CA ASN A 241 -23.66 8.48 -7.61
C ASN A 241 -23.40 9.40 -8.83
N ALA A 242 -22.16 9.84 -9.02
CA ALA A 242 -21.82 10.83 -10.01
C ALA A 242 -21.71 10.23 -11.42
N PRO A 243 -22.42 10.75 -12.43
CA PRO A 243 -22.21 10.33 -13.81
C PRO A 243 -20.79 10.65 -14.29
N THR A 244 -20.21 9.79 -15.13
CA THR A 244 -18.83 9.93 -15.63
C THR A 244 -18.54 11.31 -16.23
N ARG A 245 -19.48 11.88 -16.99
CA ARG A 245 -19.34 13.24 -17.58
C ARG A 245 -19.23 14.35 -16.54
N GLN A 246 -19.94 14.24 -15.42
CA GLN A 246 -19.84 15.23 -14.35
C GLN A 246 -18.54 15.06 -13.55
N GLN A 247 -18.06 13.83 -13.37
CA GLN A 247 -16.74 13.59 -12.79
C GLN A 247 -15.62 14.15 -13.68
N GLU A 248 -15.70 13.96 -15.00
CA GLU A 248 -14.82 14.56 -16.02
C GLU A 248 -14.79 16.08 -15.89
N GLN A 249 -15.97 16.70 -15.86
CA GLN A 249 -16.12 18.13 -15.76
C GLN A 249 -15.46 18.70 -14.49
N ILE A 250 -15.64 18.03 -13.34
CA ILE A 250 -15.04 18.42 -12.06
C ILE A 250 -13.53 18.23 -12.06
N LEU A 251 -13.04 17.10 -12.55
CA LEU A 251 -11.61 16.83 -12.66
C LEU A 251 -10.92 17.86 -13.56
N TRP A 252 -11.48 18.10 -14.75
CA TRP A 252 -10.87 19.01 -15.72
C TRP A 252 -10.93 20.46 -15.25
N PHE A 253 -12.02 20.89 -14.60
CA PHE A 253 -12.08 22.21 -13.97
C PHE A 253 -10.93 22.45 -12.98
N LEU A 254 -10.57 21.43 -12.21
CA LEU A 254 -9.45 21.48 -11.26
C LEU A 254 -8.10 21.48 -11.99
N LEU A 255 -7.88 20.57 -12.93
CA LEU A 255 -6.61 20.46 -13.67
C LEU A 255 -6.32 21.67 -14.56
N ASP A 256 -7.34 22.28 -15.16
CA ASP A 256 -7.21 23.49 -16.00
C ASP A 256 -6.72 24.72 -15.20
N ARG A 257 -6.97 24.75 -13.88
CA ARG A 257 -6.59 25.87 -13.00
C ARG A 257 -5.25 25.67 -12.31
N LEU A 258 -4.89 24.42 -12.03
CA LEU A 258 -3.61 24.13 -11.40
C LEU A 258 -2.46 24.40 -12.37
N GLU A 259 -1.36 24.92 -11.83
CA GLU A 259 -0.09 25.02 -12.54
C GLU A 259 0.85 23.88 -12.09
N ARG A 260 1.74 23.41 -12.99
CA ARG A 260 2.82 22.44 -12.66
C ARG A 260 2.32 21.19 -11.89
N TRP A 261 1.28 20.56 -12.42
CA TRP A 261 0.69 19.37 -11.82
C TRP A 261 1.12 18.08 -12.51
N THR A 262 1.00 16.97 -11.79
CA THR A 262 1.02 15.62 -12.30
C THR A 262 -0.19 14.89 -11.74
N PHE A 263 -0.88 14.14 -12.59
CA PHE A 263 -2.13 13.46 -12.25
C PHE A 263 -1.96 11.95 -12.42
N ALA A 264 -2.50 11.18 -11.48
CA ALA A 264 -2.68 9.75 -11.63
C ALA A 264 -4.10 9.36 -11.24
N GLY A 265 -4.76 8.59 -12.09
CA GLY A 265 -6.12 8.15 -11.82
C GLY A 265 -6.34 6.67 -12.07
N ASP A 266 -7.34 6.12 -11.38
CA ASP A 266 -7.73 4.71 -11.53
C ASP A 266 -8.35 4.47 -12.91
N ALA A 267 -7.59 3.81 -13.77
CA ALA A 267 -8.01 3.32 -15.08
C ALA A 267 -8.55 1.88 -15.02
N SER A 268 -8.80 1.33 -13.82
CA SER A 268 -9.38 0.00 -13.66
C SER A 268 -10.87 0.00 -14.01
N GLY A 269 -11.30 -0.99 -14.79
CA GLY A 269 -12.71 -1.20 -15.09
C GLY A 269 -13.40 0.04 -15.69
N PRO A 270 -14.44 0.60 -15.05
CA PRO A 270 -15.20 1.72 -15.61
C PRO A 270 -14.45 3.06 -15.61
N GLY A 271 -13.33 3.19 -14.89
CA GLY A 271 -12.51 4.41 -14.86
C GLY A 271 -11.67 4.62 -16.12
N GLN A 272 -11.45 3.56 -16.91
CA GLN A 272 -10.58 3.56 -18.09
C GLN A 272 -10.91 4.71 -19.06
N THR A 273 -12.19 4.88 -19.41
CA THR A 273 -12.62 5.90 -20.38
C THR A 273 -12.34 7.32 -19.90
N LEU A 274 -12.53 7.61 -18.62
CA LEU A 274 -12.24 8.94 -18.08
C LEU A 274 -10.74 9.24 -18.10
N MET A 275 -9.93 8.22 -17.76
CA MET A 275 -8.47 8.36 -17.78
C MET A 275 -7.95 8.54 -19.21
N GLU A 276 -8.48 7.77 -20.16
CA GLU A 276 -8.15 7.87 -21.58
C GLU A 276 -8.41 9.29 -22.13
N TYR A 277 -9.61 9.85 -21.90
CA TYR A 277 -9.96 11.20 -22.36
C TYR A 277 -9.15 12.29 -21.65
N THR A 278 -8.82 12.08 -20.37
CA THR A 278 -7.94 12.99 -19.64
C THR A 278 -6.52 12.95 -20.21
N GLY A 279 -6.02 11.77 -20.56
CA GLY A 279 -4.74 11.57 -21.24
C GLY A 279 -4.70 12.22 -22.63
N ASP A 280 -5.77 12.08 -23.43
CA ASP A 280 -5.88 12.75 -24.74
C ASP A 280 -5.85 14.27 -24.62
N ARG A 281 -6.49 14.83 -23.60
CA ARG A 281 -6.58 16.29 -23.42
C ARG A 281 -5.28 16.92 -22.94
N TYR A 282 -4.59 16.29 -21.99
CA TYR A 282 -3.44 16.92 -21.31
C TYR A 282 -2.09 16.26 -21.61
N GLY A 283 -2.09 15.11 -22.29
CA GLY A 283 -0.91 14.31 -22.60
C GLY A 283 -0.72 13.12 -21.66
N ARG A 284 -0.49 11.94 -22.23
CA ARG A 284 -0.29 10.66 -21.53
C ARG A 284 1.15 10.49 -21.07
N ALA A 285 1.31 10.02 -19.83
CA ALA A 285 2.58 9.51 -19.33
C ALA A 285 2.77 8.07 -19.79
N GLU A 286 3.92 7.78 -20.38
CA GLU A 286 4.30 6.45 -20.83
C GLU A 286 5.50 5.96 -20.01
N LEU A 287 5.46 4.69 -19.57
CA LEU A 287 6.57 4.09 -18.84
C LEU A 287 7.63 3.61 -19.83
N ASN A 288 8.86 4.09 -19.69
CA ASN A 288 10.01 3.49 -20.37
C ASN A 288 10.47 2.27 -19.56
N GLU A 289 10.22 1.06 -20.09
CA GLU A 289 10.52 -0.20 -19.39
C GLU A 289 12.03 -0.41 -19.13
N ASP A 290 12.90 0.14 -19.98
CA ASP A 290 14.35 -0.01 -19.85
C ASP A 290 14.93 0.81 -18.69
N THR A 291 14.39 2.01 -18.47
CA THR A 291 14.88 2.95 -17.44
C THR A 291 14.03 2.94 -16.17
N GLY A 292 12.79 2.45 -16.26
CA GLY A 292 11.79 2.54 -15.20
C GLY A 292 11.26 3.96 -14.95
N ALA A 293 11.57 4.91 -15.83
CA ALA A 293 11.13 6.30 -15.76
C ALA A 293 9.92 6.55 -16.68
N TYR A 294 9.07 7.50 -16.29
CA TYR A 294 7.95 7.95 -17.13
C TYR A 294 8.38 9.12 -18.03
N TYR A 295 7.85 9.17 -19.25
CA TYR A 295 8.04 10.27 -20.20
C TYR A 295 6.70 10.67 -20.83
N GLY A 296 6.68 11.77 -21.59
CA GLY A 296 5.49 12.27 -22.28
C GLY A 296 4.74 13.33 -21.46
N GLY A 297 3.44 13.13 -21.27
CA GLY A 297 2.56 14.07 -20.57
C GLY A 297 2.40 13.82 -19.07
N PRO A 298 1.60 14.67 -18.39
CA PRO A 298 1.42 14.63 -16.94
C PRO A 298 0.35 13.66 -16.43
N VAL A 299 -0.34 12.92 -17.32
CA VAL A 299 -1.46 12.04 -16.95
C VAL A 299 -1.02 10.59 -16.93
N HIS A 300 -1.05 9.99 -15.75
CA HIS A 300 -0.78 8.57 -15.54
C HIS A 300 -2.10 7.79 -15.44
N GLU A 301 -2.34 6.93 -16.41
CA GLU A 301 -3.50 6.04 -16.45
C GLU A 301 -3.15 4.73 -15.72
N VAL A 302 -3.57 4.58 -14.47
CA VAL A 302 -3.09 3.51 -13.58
C VAL A 302 -4.10 2.36 -13.48
N VAL A 303 -3.67 1.14 -13.80
CA VAL A 303 -4.45 -0.08 -13.53
C VAL A 303 -4.08 -0.63 -12.15
N LEU A 304 -5.03 -0.66 -11.22
CA LEU A 304 -4.86 -1.11 -9.83
C LEU A 304 -4.76 -2.64 -9.74
N SER A 305 -3.59 -3.17 -10.07
CA SER A 305 -3.27 -4.58 -9.93
C SER A 305 -2.64 -4.90 -8.57
N ARG A 306 -2.63 -6.18 -8.18
CA ARG A 306 -1.92 -6.63 -6.97
C ARG A 306 -0.42 -6.27 -7.00
N ALA A 307 0.21 -6.28 -8.18
CA ALA A 307 1.59 -5.86 -8.36
C ALA A 307 1.75 -4.35 -8.08
N TRP A 308 0.83 -3.53 -8.59
CA TRP A 308 0.81 -2.10 -8.33
C TRP A 308 0.66 -1.80 -6.83
N TYR A 309 -0.28 -2.44 -6.14
CA TYR A 309 -0.43 -2.33 -4.68
C TYR A 309 0.86 -2.71 -3.94
N GLY A 310 1.49 -3.84 -4.31
CA GLY A 310 2.74 -4.29 -3.70
C GLY A 310 3.88 -3.28 -3.83
N GLN A 311 3.93 -2.52 -4.93
CA GLN A 311 4.97 -1.53 -5.18
C GLN A 311 4.67 -0.17 -4.53
N TRP A 312 3.42 0.30 -4.59
CA TRP A 312 3.09 1.69 -4.32
C TRP A 312 2.38 1.93 -2.99
N MET A 313 1.59 0.96 -2.51
CA MET A 313 0.87 1.15 -1.25
C MET A 313 1.82 1.22 -0.06
N SER A 314 2.87 0.39 0.00
CA SER A 314 3.89 0.46 1.05
C SER A 314 4.63 1.82 1.06
N LYS A 315 4.91 2.39 -0.13
CA LYS A 315 5.52 3.72 -0.24
C LYS A 315 4.59 4.83 0.25
N TYR A 316 3.28 4.68 0.00
CA TYR A 316 2.27 5.59 0.53
C TYR A 316 2.18 5.49 2.06
N ILE A 317 2.16 4.28 2.61
CA ILE A 317 2.15 4.04 4.07
C ILE A 317 3.38 4.65 4.75
N GLY A 318 4.56 4.55 4.12
CA GLY A 318 5.79 5.16 4.63
C GLY A 318 5.67 6.67 4.90
N LEU A 319 4.87 7.41 4.12
CA LEU A 319 4.63 8.83 4.38
C LEU A 319 3.97 9.08 5.75
N PHE A 320 3.08 8.18 6.17
CA PHE A 320 2.43 8.26 7.48
C PHE A 320 3.39 7.93 8.61
N GLU A 321 4.29 6.96 8.40
CA GLU A 321 5.33 6.57 9.35
C GLU A 321 6.35 7.70 9.56
N ASP A 322 6.78 8.34 8.48
CA ASP A 322 7.81 9.36 8.49
C ASP A 322 7.25 10.77 8.80
N GLY A 323 5.94 10.98 8.67
CA GLY A 323 5.30 12.27 8.90
C GLY A 323 5.38 13.24 7.72
N PHE A 324 5.48 12.72 6.49
CA PHE A 324 5.56 13.50 5.24
C PHE A 324 4.22 13.62 4.50
N ILE A 325 3.10 13.47 5.20
CA ILE A 325 1.76 13.66 4.65
C ILE A 325 0.85 14.38 5.64
N ALA A 326 0.12 15.37 5.15
CA ALA A 326 -0.94 16.06 5.86
C ALA A 326 -2.25 15.92 5.07
N LEU A 327 -3.30 15.46 5.73
CA LEU A 327 -4.64 15.20 5.21
C LEU A 327 -5.67 16.03 5.99
N PRO A 328 -6.84 16.34 5.39
CA PRO A 328 -7.97 16.88 6.13
C PRO A 328 -8.40 15.97 7.28
N ARG A 329 -8.61 16.53 8.48
CA ARG A 329 -9.20 15.80 9.62
C ARG A 329 -10.68 15.52 9.36
N ASP A 330 -10.99 14.29 8.99
CA ASP A 330 -12.35 13.82 8.74
C ASP A 330 -12.47 12.31 9.05
N ALA A 331 -13.52 11.93 9.78
CA ALA A 331 -13.73 10.56 10.23
C ALA A 331 -13.93 9.56 9.10
N SER A 332 -14.58 9.96 8.00
CA SER A 332 -14.81 9.07 6.87
C SER A 332 -13.51 8.82 6.09
N LEU A 333 -12.69 9.86 5.96
CA LEU A 333 -11.34 9.72 5.40
C LEU A 333 -10.43 8.85 6.28
N GLU A 334 -10.53 8.99 7.60
CA GLU A 334 -9.80 8.14 8.54
C GLU A 334 -10.18 6.67 8.35
N ASP A 335 -11.47 6.36 8.27
CA ASP A 335 -11.97 5.01 8.05
C ASP A 335 -11.53 4.42 6.72
N ASP A 336 -11.44 5.22 5.66
CA ASP A 336 -10.91 4.76 4.37
C ASP A 336 -9.46 4.26 4.49
N HIS A 337 -8.63 4.96 5.28
CA HIS A 337 -7.25 4.54 5.52
C HIS A 337 -7.16 3.36 6.49
N ARG A 338 -8.07 3.27 7.46
CA ARG A 338 -8.19 2.10 8.34
C ARG A 338 -8.68 0.85 7.62
N ALA A 339 -9.26 0.98 6.43
CA ALA A 339 -9.66 -0.14 5.60
C ALA A 339 -8.47 -0.86 4.93
N VAL A 340 -7.28 -0.24 4.89
CA VAL A 340 -6.08 -0.89 4.32
C VAL A 340 -5.61 -2.01 5.23
N GLU A 341 -5.54 -3.22 4.67
CA GLU A 341 -5.16 -4.45 5.36
C GLU A 341 -4.04 -5.16 4.59
N TYR A 342 -3.25 -5.98 5.28
CA TYR A 342 -2.28 -6.84 4.61
C TYR A 342 -2.97 -8.11 4.08
N ILE A 343 -2.96 -8.29 2.75
CA ILE A 343 -3.54 -9.46 2.07
C ILE A 343 -2.40 -10.25 1.40
N ASP A 344 -2.07 -11.41 1.97
CA ASP A 344 -0.87 -12.20 1.67
C ASP A 344 0.40 -11.31 1.58
N GLY A 345 0.62 -10.49 2.60
CA GLY A 345 1.79 -9.61 2.75
C GLY A 345 1.77 -8.31 1.95
N ILE A 346 0.75 -8.05 1.12
CA ILE A 346 0.63 -6.80 0.35
C ILE A 346 -0.39 -5.90 1.04
N PRO A 347 -0.03 -4.66 1.43
CA PRO A 347 -1.01 -3.72 1.95
C PRO A 347 -1.93 -3.30 0.81
N MET A 348 -3.23 -3.54 0.97
CA MET A 348 -4.23 -3.16 0.00
C MET A 348 -5.61 -3.06 0.65
N VAL A 349 -6.53 -2.44 -0.06
CA VAL A 349 -7.92 -2.40 0.35
C VAL A 349 -8.59 -3.75 0.01
N PRO A 350 -9.16 -4.47 0.99
CA PRO A 350 -9.86 -5.72 0.74
C PRO A 350 -11.15 -5.47 -0.04
N LYS A 351 -11.55 -6.42 -0.91
CA LYS A 351 -12.81 -6.36 -1.67
C LYS A 351 -14.09 -6.43 -0.82
N ILE A 352 -13.97 -6.41 0.52
CA ILE A 352 -15.12 -6.53 1.42
C ILE A 352 -15.66 -5.13 1.66
N GLU A 353 -16.87 -4.91 1.15
CA GLU A 353 -17.64 -3.68 1.28
C GLU A 353 -17.93 -3.32 2.75
N ARG A 354 -17.60 -2.09 3.18
CA ARG A 354 -17.96 -1.53 4.50
C ARG A 354 -19.01 -0.43 4.32
N LYS A 355 -20.02 -0.39 5.20
CA LYS A 355 -21.04 0.67 5.16
C LYS A 355 -20.45 2.02 5.57
N ASP A 356 -20.85 3.10 4.92
CA ASP A 356 -20.45 4.46 5.27
C ASP A 356 -21.03 4.87 6.65
N LEU A 357 -20.26 5.64 7.42
CA LEU A 357 -20.62 6.09 8.77
C LEU A 357 -21.68 7.21 8.79
N LYS A 358 -21.75 8.01 7.71
CA LYS A 358 -22.62 9.18 7.60
C LYS A 358 -23.90 8.86 6.83
N ASP A 359 -23.86 7.90 5.90
CA ASP A 359 -25.03 7.43 5.16
C ASP A 359 -25.05 5.90 5.02
N ALA A 360 -26.04 5.24 5.63
CA ALA A 360 -26.10 3.78 5.73
C ALA A 360 -26.33 3.05 4.40
N ASP A 361 -26.77 3.77 3.36
CA ASP A 361 -27.02 3.22 2.01
C ASP A 361 -25.80 3.35 1.08
N LEU A 362 -24.77 4.09 1.50
CA LEU A 362 -23.50 4.21 0.78
C LEU A 362 -22.46 3.23 1.35
N VAL A 363 -21.59 2.72 0.47
CA VAL A 363 -20.57 1.73 0.81
C VAL A 363 -19.19 2.32 0.55
N ARG A 364 -18.44 2.57 1.63
CA ARG A 364 -17.02 2.98 1.51
C ARG A 364 -16.16 1.74 1.31
N HIS A 365 -15.37 1.77 0.24
CA HIS A 365 -14.45 0.68 -0.04
C HIS A 365 -13.09 0.94 0.61
N GLY A 366 -12.73 2.20 0.91
CA GLY A 366 -11.35 2.61 1.18
C GLY A 366 -10.82 3.56 0.11
N ASP A 367 -11.74 4.20 -0.61
CA ASP A 367 -11.48 5.00 -1.81
C ASP A 367 -10.52 6.16 -1.51
N GLY A 368 -10.62 6.71 -0.29
CA GLY A 368 -9.75 7.78 0.18
C GLY A 368 -8.29 7.34 0.31
N ALA A 369 -8.02 6.08 0.63
CA ALA A 369 -6.67 5.53 0.70
C ALA A 369 -6.11 5.29 -0.71
N ILE A 370 -6.93 4.78 -1.63
CA ILE A 370 -6.55 4.52 -3.03
C ILE A 370 -6.20 5.83 -3.75
N ALA A 371 -7.07 6.85 -3.67
CA ALA A 371 -6.79 8.17 -4.21
C ALA A 371 -5.51 8.79 -3.60
N GLY A 372 -5.23 8.49 -2.34
CA GLY A 372 -3.98 8.88 -1.68
C GLY A 372 -2.74 8.19 -2.24
N ALA A 373 -2.81 6.88 -2.46
CA ALA A 373 -1.72 6.12 -3.07
C ALA A 373 -1.45 6.58 -4.52
N LEU A 374 -2.50 6.86 -5.29
CA LEU A 374 -2.39 7.44 -6.64
C LEU A 374 -1.78 8.84 -6.61
N MET A 375 -2.20 9.71 -5.68
CA MET A 375 -1.58 11.03 -5.49
C MET A 375 -0.08 10.89 -5.18
N ASN A 376 0.29 9.97 -4.29
CA ASN A 376 1.71 9.75 -3.97
C ASN A 376 2.50 9.19 -5.16
N PHE A 377 1.89 8.33 -5.97
CA PHE A 377 2.45 7.86 -7.22
C PHE A 377 2.72 9.04 -8.17
N ALA A 378 1.74 9.93 -8.39
CA ALA A 378 1.91 11.13 -9.20
C ALA A 378 3.02 12.06 -8.65
N ALA A 379 3.11 12.21 -7.32
CA ALA A 379 4.14 13.02 -6.68
C ALA A 379 5.57 12.51 -6.93
N THR A 380 5.71 11.19 -7.04
CA THR A 380 7.00 10.49 -7.19
C THR A 380 7.41 10.36 -8.67
N ASN A 381 6.46 10.46 -9.59
CA ASN A 381 6.69 10.37 -11.03
C ASN A 381 6.22 11.66 -11.73
N PRO A 382 6.81 12.82 -11.41
CA PRO A 382 6.38 14.08 -11.99
C PRO A 382 6.53 14.10 -13.50
N ALA A 383 5.69 14.91 -14.15
CA ALA A 383 5.88 15.27 -15.54
C ALA A 383 7.22 16.03 -15.70
N ASP A 384 8.13 15.46 -16.46
CA ASP A 384 9.24 16.21 -17.06
C ASP A 384 8.67 17.05 -18.19
N ARG A 385 8.02 18.17 -17.87
CA ARG A 385 7.83 19.21 -18.89
C ARG A 385 9.21 19.71 -19.25
N GLU A 386 9.65 19.51 -20.49
CA GLU A 386 10.85 20.13 -21.02
C GLU A 386 10.84 21.61 -20.63
N ILE A 387 11.84 22.04 -19.87
CA ILE A 387 12.12 23.46 -19.71
C ILE A 387 12.70 23.86 -21.06
N ASP A 388 11.89 24.48 -21.91
CA ASP A 388 12.38 25.14 -23.12
C ASP A 388 13.37 26.23 -22.71
N PHE A 389 14.66 25.89 -22.66
CA PHE A 389 15.72 26.85 -22.51
C PHE A 389 15.91 27.55 -23.84
N MET A 390 15.14 28.62 -24.07
CA MET A 390 15.52 29.60 -25.07
C MET A 390 16.72 30.38 -24.54
N SER A 391 17.92 29.97 -24.97
CA SER A 391 19.09 30.84 -24.89
C SER A 391 18.72 32.17 -25.56
N THR A 392 18.66 33.25 -24.79
CA THR A 392 18.57 34.59 -25.37
C THR A 392 19.85 34.76 -26.17
N GLY A 393 19.76 34.63 -27.50
CA GLY A 393 20.88 34.58 -28.44
C GLY A 393 21.77 35.84 -28.48
N VAL A 394 21.76 36.65 -27.44
CA VAL A 394 22.65 37.78 -27.24
C VAL A 394 23.92 37.28 -26.56
N LYS A 395 24.86 36.78 -27.37
CA LYS A 395 26.28 36.87 -26.99
C LYS A 395 26.59 38.35 -26.81
N ARG A 396 26.73 38.81 -25.56
CA ARG A 396 27.38 40.09 -25.29
C ARG A 396 28.80 40.00 -25.82
N ASN A 397 29.03 40.59 -26.99
CA ASN A 397 30.36 40.76 -27.55
C ASN A 397 31.05 41.86 -26.74
N SER A 398 31.75 41.47 -25.68
CA SER A 398 32.51 42.39 -24.84
C SER A 398 33.98 42.35 -25.26
N TYR A 399 34.41 43.46 -25.86
CA TYR A 399 35.78 43.95 -26.04
C TYR A 399 36.70 43.21 -27.01
N ALA A 400 36.82 43.82 -28.18
CA ALA A 400 38.03 43.77 -28.98
C ALA A 400 39.19 44.41 -28.19
N VAL A 401 40.16 43.59 -27.80
CA VAL A 401 41.52 44.04 -27.52
C VAL A 401 42.44 43.03 -28.18
N GLU A 402 43.26 43.51 -29.11
CA GLU A 402 44.32 42.76 -29.77
C GLU A 402 45.29 42.16 -28.74
N ALA A 403 45.53 40.85 -28.81
CA ALA A 403 46.85 40.27 -28.52
C ALA A 403 46.92 38.81 -28.96
N ASP A 404 47.80 38.59 -29.94
CA ASP A 404 48.84 37.55 -29.98
C ASP A 404 48.47 36.05 -29.87
N VAL A 405 49.24 35.28 -30.62
CA VAL A 405 48.97 33.89 -31.04
C VAL A 405 49.13 32.90 -29.88
N GLY A 406 48.02 32.40 -29.33
CA GLY A 406 47.98 31.29 -28.37
C GLY A 406 47.43 30.00 -28.98
N ARG A 407 48.27 28.96 -29.08
CA ARG A 407 47.99 27.62 -29.63
C ARG A 407 46.78 26.92 -28.97
N ILE A 408 45.92 26.33 -29.81
CA ILE A 408 44.90 25.35 -29.42
C ILE A 408 45.56 23.95 -29.36
N THR A 409 45.26 23.16 -28.33
CA THR A 409 45.71 21.76 -28.20
C THR A 409 44.51 20.82 -28.01
N ASP A 410 44.53 19.67 -28.67
CA ASP A 410 43.38 18.77 -28.84
C ASP A 410 43.30 17.60 -27.83
N THR A 411 43.76 17.79 -26.59
CA THR A 411 43.70 16.73 -25.57
C THR A 411 43.24 17.24 -24.19
N GLY A 412 42.00 16.88 -23.81
CA GLY A 412 41.48 16.97 -22.43
C GLY A 412 40.16 17.73 -22.28
N TRP A 413 39.21 17.19 -21.50
CA TRP A 413 37.97 17.89 -21.11
C TRP A 413 38.30 19.07 -20.17
N GLY A 414 37.88 20.27 -20.58
CA GLY A 414 37.83 21.46 -19.72
C GLY A 414 39.19 22.06 -19.36
N THR A 415 39.86 22.74 -20.29
CA THR A 415 40.94 23.68 -19.95
C THR A 415 40.73 25.02 -20.66
N VAL A 416 40.44 26.05 -19.87
CA VAL A 416 40.66 27.45 -20.25
C VAL A 416 41.89 27.88 -19.48
N SER A 417 42.95 28.31 -20.16
CA SER A 417 44.13 28.86 -19.52
C SER A 417 43.79 30.22 -18.92
N GLY A 418 43.56 30.27 -17.61
CA GLY A 418 43.50 31.52 -16.87
C GLY A 418 44.91 32.06 -16.65
N SER A 419 45.27 33.17 -17.29
CA SER A 419 46.40 33.98 -16.83
C SER A 419 45.97 34.71 -15.57
N LEU A 420 46.57 34.38 -14.42
CA LEU A 420 46.51 35.23 -13.24
C LEU A 420 47.43 36.42 -13.46
N ASP A 421 46.85 37.61 -13.60
CA ASP A 421 47.58 38.87 -13.45
C ASP A 421 47.62 39.25 -11.97
N MET A 422 48.84 39.38 -11.45
CA MET A 422 49.19 39.76 -10.07
C MET A 422 50.14 40.96 -10.11
N GLY A 423 49.76 42.05 -10.77
CA GLY A 423 50.29 43.39 -10.51
C GLY A 423 49.18 44.25 -9.86
N GLY A 424 49.36 44.99 -8.77
CA GLY A 424 50.58 45.55 -8.19
C GLY A 424 50.37 47.06 -8.04
N PHE A 425 50.06 47.50 -6.80
CA PHE A 425 49.79 48.85 -6.28
C PHE A 425 48.42 49.49 -6.52
#